data_AF-A0A318KX64-F1
#
_entry.id   AF-A0A318KX64-F1
#
_cell.length_a   1.000
_cell.length_b   1.000
_cell.length_c   1.000
_cell.angle_alpha   90.00
_cell.angle_beta   90.00
_cell.angle_gamma   90.00
#
_symmetry.space_group_name_H-M   'P 1'
#
loop_
_entity.id
_entity.type
_entity.pdbx_description
1 polymer ?
#
loop_
_entity_poly.entity_id
_entity_poly.type
_entity_poly.pdbx_seq_one_letter_code
_entity_poly.pdbx_strand_id
1 'polypeptide(L)'
;MTTTERDETSVTVTSVAPALIGALRRAAARAHEHGHTCIGTEDLLLAILEAGPLSALEVWWPRENTAPIQRGIINDVDPTAPQRALTFDELKSLVAQIVPTPSPSDESGPSRPVTVHYELSGPNADRLRQAIEQQS
;
A
#
# COMPACT_ATOMS: atom_id res chain seq x y z
N MET A 1 18.17 -15.54 -33.90
CA MET A 1 17.74 -14.63 -32.82
C MET A 1 16.64 -15.32 -32.04
N THR A 2 16.96 -15.88 -30.88
CA THR A 2 15.94 -16.39 -29.95
C THR A 2 15.37 -15.19 -29.22
N THR A 3 14.16 -14.78 -29.56
CA THR A 3 13.35 -13.94 -28.67
C THR A 3 13.21 -14.73 -27.37
N THR A 4 13.95 -14.34 -26.33
CA THR A 4 13.69 -14.80 -24.97
C THR A 4 12.29 -14.35 -24.62
N GLU A 5 11.31 -15.25 -24.75
CA GLU A 5 9.97 -15.04 -24.21
C GLU A 5 10.11 -14.73 -22.72
N ARG A 6 9.56 -13.60 -22.29
CA ARG A 6 9.55 -13.16 -20.90
C ARG A 6 8.13 -13.32 -20.37
N ASP A 7 8.03 -13.68 -19.10
CA ASP A 7 6.76 -13.59 -18.41
C ASP A 7 6.36 -12.12 -18.26
N GLU A 8 5.10 -11.84 -18.57
CA GLU A 8 4.52 -10.51 -18.40
C GLU A 8 3.23 -10.63 -17.60
N THR A 9 3.03 -9.66 -16.69
CA THR A 9 1.83 -9.54 -15.88
C THR A 9 1.31 -8.12 -16.01
N SER A 10 0.07 -8.00 -16.45
CA SER A 10 -0.64 -6.72 -16.53
C SER A 10 -1.84 -6.76 -15.60
N VAL A 11 -2.09 -5.68 -14.86
CA VAL A 11 -3.21 -5.57 -13.92
C VAL A 11 -3.98 -4.28 -14.21
N THR A 12 -5.29 -4.40 -14.37
CA THR A 12 -6.23 -3.28 -14.46
C THR A 12 -7.08 -3.25 -13.20
N VAL A 13 -7.10 -2.11 -12.51
CA VAL A 13 -7.89 -1.91 -11.29
C VAL A 13 -8.84 -0.74 -11.49
N THR A 14 -10.11 -0.91 -11.14
CA THR A 14 -11.14 0.15 -11.23
C THR A 14 -11.38 0.80 -9.87
N SER A 15 -11.85 2.06 -9.88
CA SER A 15 -12.20 2.82 -8.67
C SER A 15 -11.05 2.96 -7.66
N VAL A 16 -9.80 3.10 -8.14
CA VAL A 16 -8.60 3.26 -7.29
C VAL A 16 -8.49 4.69 -6.78
N ALA A 17 -8.28 4.85 -5.46
CA ALA A 17 -8.01 6.16 -4.87
C ALA A 17 -6.72 6.79 -5.47
N PRO A 18 -6.70 8.11 -5.76
CA PRO A 18 -5.51 8.77 -6.33
C PRO A 18 -4.23 8.58 -5.51
N ALA A 19 -4.35 8.51 -4.17
CA ALA A 19 -3.21 8.25 -3.28
C ALA A 19 -2.56 6.87 -3.55
N LEU A 20 -3.37 5.84 -3.83
CA LEU A 20 -2.87 4.50 -4.16
C LEU A 20 -2.20 4.48 -5.55
N ILE A 21 -2.71 5.24 -6.53
CA ILE A 21 -2.03 5.43 -7.81
C ILE A 21 -0.64 6.05 -7.59
N GLY A 22 -0.55 7.07 -6.72
CA GLY A 22 0.72 7.65 -6.32
C GLY A 22 1.68 6.65 -5.68
N ALA A 23 1.19 5.77 -4.81
CA ALA A 23 1.98 4.71 -4.18
C ALA A 23 2.49 3.69 -5.20
N LEU A 24 1.65 3.22 -6.13
CA LEU A 24 2.05 2.28 -7.17
C LEU A 24 3.15 2.86 -8.08
N ARG A 25 3.06 4.15 -8.42
CA ARG A 25 4.10 4.83 -9.21
C ARG A 25 5.43 4.90 -8.48
N ARG A 26 5.42 5.16 -7.17
CA ARG A 26 6.64 5.14 -6.35
C ARG A 26 7.21 3.72 -6.23
N ALA A 27 6.35 2.72 -6.01
CA ALA A 27 6.75 1.32 -5.93
C ALA A 27 7.43 0.86 -7.24
N ALA A 28 6.89 1.25 -8.39
CA ALA A 28 7.50 0.98 -9.69
C ALA A 28 8.90 1.61 -9.84
N ALA A 29 9.08 2.84 -9.36
CA ALA A 29 10.40 3.48 -9.35
C ALA A 29 11.39 2.74 -8.44
N ARG A 30 10.96 2.30 -7.25
CA ARG A 30 11.80 1.53 -6.30
C ARG A 30 12.20 0.16 -6.86
N ALA A 31 11.24 -0.57 -7.44
CA ALA A 31 11.52 -1.83 -8.11
C ALA A 31 12.60 -1.64 -9.19
N HIS A 32 12.50 -0.58 -9.99
CA HIS A 32 13.51 -0.25 -10.99
C HIS A 32 14.88 0.08 -10.37
N GLU A 33 14.92 0.92 -9.33
CA GLU A 33 16.16 1.29 -8.61
C GLU A 33 16.86 0.06 -8.00
N HIS A 34 16.11 -0.92 -7.50
CA HIS A 34 16.63 -2.16 -6.94
C HIS A 34 16.95 -3.24 -7.99
N GLY A 35 16.69 -2.97 -9.28
CA GLY A 35 16.93 -3.92 -10.36
C GLY A 35 15.89 -5.05 -10.44
N HIS A 36 14.74 -4.89 -9.82
CA HIS A 36 13.62 -5.82 -9.93
C HIS A 36 12.93 -5.66 -11.29
N THR A 37 12.47 -6.78 -11.85
CA THR A 37 11.71 -6.81 -13.11
C THR A 37 10.20 -6.69 -12.91
N CYS A 38 9.73 -6.69 -11.66
CA CYS A 38 8.34 -6.53 -11.27
C CYS A 38 8.24 -5.79 -9.94
N ILE A 39 7.06 -5.27 -9.63
CA ILE A 39 6.78 -4.62 -8.34
C ILE A 39 6.56 -5.70 -7.28
N GLY A 40 7.39 -5.73 -6.24
CA GLY A 40 7.20 -6.61 -5.08
C GLY A 40 6.29 -5.98 -4.00
N THR A 41 5.92 -6.79 -3.01
CA THR A 41 5.16 -6.30 -1.84
C THR A 41 6.00 -5.31 -1.04
N GLU A 42 7.30 -5.54 -0.96
CA GLU A 42 8.28 -4.71 -0.25
C GLU A 42 8.44 -3.35 -0.92
N ASP A 43 8.46 -3.30 -2.26
CA ASP A 43 8.52 -2.05 -3.02
C ASP A 43 7.26 -1.20 -2.77
N LEU A 44 6.09 -1.84 -2.72
CA LEU A 44 4.83 -1.17 -2.39
C LEU A 44 4.79 -0.71 -0.92
N LEU A 45 5.22 -1.54 0.02
CA LEU A 45 5.28 -1.20 1.43
C LEU A 45 6.18 0.02 1.67
N LEU A 46 7.36 0.03 1.07
CA LEU A 46 8.28 1.17 1.14
C LEU A 46 7.64 2.42 0.55
N ALA A 47 7.00 2.31 -0.61
CA ALA A 47 6.32 3.43 -1.27
C ALA A 47 5.13 4.02 -0.47
N ILE A 48 4.49 3.21 0.38
CA ILE A 48 3.45 3.64 1.32
C ILE A 48 4.07 4.37 2.52
N LEU A 49 5.16 3.82 3.08
CA LEU A 49 5.83 4.42 4.24
C LEU A 49 6.52 5.75 3.92
N GLU A 50 7.02 5.92 2.71
CA GLU A 50 7.67 7.16 2.24
C GLU A 50 6.68 8.22 1.73
N ALA A 51 5.38 7.90 1.67
CA ALA A 51 4.37 8.84 1.19
C ALA A 51 4.25 10.04 2.15
N GLY A 52 4.55 11.23 1.65
CA GLY A 52 4.23 12.50 2.33
C GLY A 52 2.83 13.01 1.94
N PRO A 53 2.04 13.58 2.86
CA PRO A 53 2.29 13.68 4.31
C PRO A 53 2.17 12.32 5.00
N LEU A 54 2.94 12.18 6.08
CA LEU A 54 3.21 10.97 6.86
C LEU A 54 1.97 10.06 6.99
N SER A 55 2.17 8.77 6.73
CA SER A 55 1.16 7.73 6.92
C SER A 55 0.46 7.92 8.27
N ALA A 56 -0.85 7.68 8.33
CA ALA A 56 -1.59 7.63 9.59
C ALA A 56 -0.86 6.74 10.63
N LEU A 57 -0.10 5.74 10.18
CA LEU A 57 0.76 4.91 11.04
C LEU A 57 1.80 5.68 11.86
N GLU A 58 2.41 6.74 11.33
CA GLU A 58 3.35 7.56 12.11
C GLU A 58 2.64 8.32 13.22
N VAL A 59 1.35 8.64 13.02
CA VAL A 59 0.55 9.35 14.01
C VAL A 59 0.34 8.48 15.25
N TRP A 60 0.18 7.16 15.10
CA TRP A 60 -0.36 6.28 16.13
C TRP A 60 0.67 5.61 17.04
N TRP A 61 1.84 6.21 17.24
CA TRP A 61 2.82 5.64 18.16
C TRP A 61 2.32 5.76 19.62
N PRO A 62 2.03 4.64 20.32
CA PRO A 62 1.43 4.69 21.64
C PRO A 62 2.46 5.11 22.69
N ARG A 63 2.06 6.05 23.53
CA ARG A 63 2.81 6.40 24.73
C ARG A 63 2.54 5.39 25.83
N GLU A 64 3.53 5.11 26.66
CA GLU A 64 3.31 4.24 27.81
C GLU A 64 2.30 4.88 28.77
N ASN A 65 1.29 4.09 29.19
CA ASN A 65 0.25 4.51 30.14
C ASN A 65 -0.56 5.76 29.75
N THR A 66 -0.55 6.15 28.47
CA THR A 66 -1.22 7.37 27.99
C THR A 66 -1.82 7.16 26.58
N ALA A 67 -2.64 8.11 26.12
CA ALA A 67 -3.26 8.04 24.80
C ALA A 67 -2.20 8.10 23.66
N PRO A 68 -2.46 7.47 22.50
CA PRO A 68 -1.59 7.56 21.34
C PRO A 68 -1.37 9.01 20.88
N ILE A 69 -0.24 9.26 20.23
CA ILE A 69 0.04 10.56 19.64
C ILE A 69 -1.04 10.86 18.58
N GLN A 70 -1.50 12.12 18.50
CA GLN A 70 -2.37 12.59 17.43
C GLN A 70 -1.69 13.78 16.74
N ARG A 71 -0.99 13.53 15.62
CA ARG A 71 -0.41 14.58 14.77
C ARG A 71 -1.56 15.31 14.07
N GLY A 72 -2.04 16.37 14.70
CA GLY A 72 -3.07 17.29 14.21
C GLY A 72 -3.07 18.60 14.99
N ILE A 73 -2.57 18.57 16.22
CA ILE A 73 -2.23 19.74 17.01
C ILE A 73 -0.71 19.88 16.90
N ILE A 74 -0.27 20.75 15.99
CA ILE A 74 1.14 21.12 15.84
C ILE A 74 1.60 21.58 17.23
N ASN A 75 2.31 20.73 17.98
CA ASN A 75 2.97 20.90 19.30
C ASN A 75 2.67 19.83 20.38
N ASP A 76 1.82 18.82 20.16
CA ASP A 76 1.51 17.83 21.22
C ASP A 76 2.58 16.74 21.44
N VAL A 77 3.71 16.79 20.74
CA VAL A 77 4.79 15.81 20.89
C VAL A 77 5.68 16.21 22.07
N ASP A 78 5.56 15.48 23.19
CA ASP A 78 6.58 15.45 24.23
C ASP A 78 7.63 14.40 23.83
N PRO A 79 8.83 14.80 23.39
CA PRO A 79 9.88 13.87 22.97
C PRO A 79 10.47 13.07 24.13
N THR A 80 10.16 13.44 25.38
CA THR A 80 10.67 12.79 26.60
C THR A 80 9.73 11.74 27.16
N ALA A 81 8.48 11.70 26.69
CA ALA A 81 7.50 10.72 27.12
C ALA A 81 7.91 9.31 26.65
N PRO A 82 7.88 8.29 27.52
CA PRO A 82 8.21 6.92 27.13
C PRO A 82 7.21 6.41 26.09
N GLN A 83 7.73 5.67 25.12
CA GLN A 83 6.98 5.17 23.99
C GLN A 83 7.19 3.67 23.83
N ARG A 84 6.17 2.96 23.37
CA ARG A 84 6.32 1.55 22.99
C ARG A 84 5.96 1.35 21.52
N ALA A 85 6.69 0.47 20.86
CA ALA A 85 6.30 0.03 19.53
C ALA A 85 4.98 -0.76 19.60
N LEU A 86 4.14 -0.58 18.58
CA LEU A 86 2.99 -1.47 18.37
C LEU A 86 3.50 -2.87 18.03
N THR A 87 2.84 -3.88 18.58
CA THR A 87 2.96 -5.24 18.06
C THR A 87 2.35 -5.32 16.65
N PHE A 88 2.67 -6.37 15.91
CA PHE A 88 2.15 -6.54 14.55
C PHE A 88 0.62 -6.65 14.51
N ASP A 89 -0.01 -7.31 15.48
CA ASP A 89 -1.47 -7.43 15.55
C ASP A 89 -2.15 -6.10 15.93
N GLU A 90 -1.53 -5.31 16.80
CA GLU A 90 -2.01 -3.96 17.11
C GLU A 90 -1.90 -3.04 15.89
N LEU A 91 -0.80 -3.13 15.13
CA LEU A 91 -0.63 -2.42 13.87
C LEU A 91 -1.71 -2.80 12.85
N LYS A 92 -2.00 -4.10 12.67
CA LYS A 92 -3.08 -4.56 11.78
C LYS A 92 -4.44 -4.02 12.21
N SER A 93 -4.74 -4.08 13.50
CA SER A 93 -5.99 -3.60 14.08
C SER A 93 -6.16 -2.09 13.88
N LEU A 94 -5.05 -1.35 13.96
CA LEU A 94 -5.03 0.07 13.69
C LEU A 94 -5.28 0.38 12.21
N VAL A 95 -4.57 -0.30 11.29
CA VAL A 95 -4.75 -0.10 9.84
C VAL A 95 -6.21 -0.34 9.43
N ALA A 96 -6.86 -1.35 10.00
CA ALA A 96 -8.27 -1.64 9.73
C ALA A 96 -9.25 -0.54 10.17
N GLN A 97 -8.86 0.32 11.12
CA GLN A 97 -9.69 1.42 11.63
C GLN A 97 -9.50 2.73 10.85
N ILE A 98 -8.42 2.85 10.07
CA ILE A 98 -8.15 4.04 9.28
C ILE A 98 -9.09 4.03 8.07
N VAL A 99 -10.12 4.88 8.09
CA VAL A 99 -10.99 5.11 6.94
C VAL A 99 -10.18 5.89 5.89
N PRO A 100 -9.97 5.34 4.68
CA PRO A 100 -9.32 6.09 3.61
C PRO A 100 -10.08 7.39 3.36
N THR A 101 -9.35 8.50 3.18
CA THR A 101 -9.96 9.80 2.90
C THR A 101 -10.94 9.67 1.73
N PRO A 102 -12.16 10.22 1.84
CA PRO A 102 -13.12 10.19 0.73
C PRO A 102 -12.50 10.80 -0.53
N SER A 103 -12.79 10.19 -1.68
CA SER A 103 -12.34 10.77 -2.95
C SER A 103 -13.03 12.11 -3.17
N PRO A 104 -12.37 13.07 -3.85
CA PRO A 104 -12.98 14.38 -4.16
C PRO A 104 -14.21 14.29 -5.09
N SER A 105 -14.60 13.08 -5.51
CA SER A 105 -15.72 12.78 -6.39
C SER A 105 -16.99 12.32 -5.66
N ASP A 106 -17.12 12.56 -4.35
CA ASP A 106 -18.33 12.26 -3.56
C ASP A 106 -19.63 12.97 -4.05
N GLU A 107 -19.58 13.73 -5.15
CA GLU A 107 -20.76 14.17 -5.91
C GLU A 107 -21.28 13.14 -6.94
N SER A 108 -20.68 11.95 -7.09
CA SER A 108 -20.88 11.10 -8.28
C SER A 108 -21.52 9.72 -8.02
N GLY A 109 -22.85 9.67 -8.02
CA GLY A 109 -23.64 8.47 -8.37
C GLY A 109 -23.48 7.22 -7.49
N PRO A 110 -24.18 6.10 -7.82
CA PRO A 110 -24.05 4.87 -7.07
C PRO A 110 -22.63 4.31 -7.17
N SER A 111 -22.05 3.96 -6.02
CA SER A 111 -20.70 3.40 -5.91
C SER A 111 -20.57 2.15 -6.78
N ARG A 112 -19.67 2.19 -7.77
CA ARG A 112 -19.33 1.02 -8.58
C ARG A 112 -18.38 0.13 -7.79
N PRO A 113 -18.53 -1.21 -7.83
CA PRO A 113 -17.63 -2.11 -7.13
C PRO A 113 -16.19 -1.92 -7.61
N VAL A 114 -15.24 -1.98 -6.69
CA VAL A 114 -13.81 -2.06 -7.00
C VAL A 114 -13.55 -3.42 -7.66
N THR A 115 -12.92 -3.42 -8.83
CA THR A 115 -12.54 -4.65 -9.54
C THR A 115 -11.05 -4.69 -9.83
N VAL A 116 -10.46 -5.88 -9.75
CA VAL A 116 -9.08 -6.18 -10.17
C VAL A 116 -9.16 -7.23 -11.27
N HIS A 117 -8.65 -6.89 -12.45
CA HIS A 117 -8.49 -7.81 -13.57
C HIS A 117 -7.00 -7.94 -13.87
N TYR A 118 -6.53 -9.14 -14.20
CA TYR A 118 -5.13 -9.35 -14.56
C TYR A 118 -4.99 -10.27 -15.77
N GLU A 119 -3.93 -10.05 -16.53
CA GLU A 119 -3.54 -10.84 -17.69
C GLU A 119 -2.10 -11.34 -17.48
N LEU A 120 -1.86 -12.61 -17.84
CA LEU A 120 -0.56 -13.25 -17.75
C LEU A 120 -0.21 -13.81 -19.12
N SER A 121 1.01 -13.55 -19.56
CA SER A 121 1.58 -14.13 -20.77
C SER A 121 3.01 -14.61 -20.51
N GLY A 122 3.52 -15.47 -21.40
CA GLY A 122 4.86 -16.05 -21.29
C GLY A 122 4.88 -17.50 -20.81
N PRO A 123 6.08 -18.10 -20.72
CA PRO A 123 6.26 -19.54 -20.52
C PRO A 123 5.77 -20.06 -19.17
N ASN A 124 5.67 -19.19 -18.15
CA ASN A 124 5.25 -19.58 -16.80
C ASN A 124 3.85 -19.07 -16.41
N ALA A 125 3.06 -18.55 -17.35
CA ALA A 125 1.77 -17.91 -17.08
C ALA A 125 0.81 -18.78 -16.25
N ASP A 126 0.71 -20.08 -16.53
CA ASP A 126 -0.20 -20.98 -15.80
C ASP A 126 0.23 -21.23 -14.35
N ARG A 127 1.55 -21.33 -14.12
CA ARG A 127 2.10 -21.49 -12.77
C ARG A 127 1.87 -20.22 -11.95
N LEU A 128 2.05 -19.05 -12.57
CA LEU A 128 1.78 -17.76 -11.92
C LEU A 128 0.30 -17.61 -11.58
N ARG A 129 -0.60 -18.04 -12.47
CA ARG A 129 -2.05 -18.02 -12.22
C ARG A 129 -2.43 -18.84 -11.00
N GLN A 130 -1.92 -20.07 -10.90
CA GLN A 130 -2.17 -20.94 -9.75
C GLN A 130 -1.65 -20.34 -8.43
N ALA A 131 -0.51 -19.64 -8.46
CA ALA A 131 0.02 -18.98 -7.28
C ALA A 131 -0.88 -17.83 -6.80
N ILE A 132 -1.46 -17.04 -7.73
CA ILE A 132 -2.40 -15.95 -7.41
C ILE A 132 -3.70 -16.53 -6.81
N GLU A 133 -4.25 -17.58 -7.40
CA GLU A 133 -5.50 -18.20 -6.96
C GLU A 133 -5.40 -18.82 -5.55
N GLN A 134 -4.21 -19.27 -5.13
CA GLN A 134 -3.98 -19.82 -3.78
C GLN A 134 -3.87 -18.74 -2.69
N GLN A 135 -3.61 -17.49 -3.08
CA GLN A 135 -3.46 -16.35 -2.17
C GLN A 135 -4.75 -15.53 -2.01
N SER A 136 -5.76 -15.84 -2.82
CA SER A 136 -7.07 -15.16 -2.88
C SER A 136 -8.09 -15.84 -1.98
#